data_AF-A0A3D0SUP1-F1
#
_entry.id   AF-A0A3D0SUP1-F1
#
_cell.length_a   1.000
_cell.length_b   1.000
_cell.length_c   1.000
_cell.angle_alpha   90.00
_cell.angle_beta   90.00
_cell.angle_gamma   90.00
#
_symmetry.space_group_name_H-M   'P 1'
#
loop_
_entity.id
_entity.type
_entity.pdbx_description
1 polymer ?
#
loop_
_entity_poly.entity_id
_entity_poly.type
_entity_poly.pdbx_seq_one_letter_code
_entity_poly.pdbx_strand_id
1 'polypeptide(L)'
;LRKYLKVEELGASTENRRLLHRLWPFADAWPTLTRLWLIPLLSHLAEQHDHDQLDACRRCLEDLALADFEFTGLYYDWAKAEYRSGRYAQATAVALRGLQGLREFVRDPTIPRLLGLLANTLIDLDLPELAQVAQTRRQNLLARQTGADEERFKSLDIEARLALRSGEPSSALMRFKRKRRIAKNDGKDGQRELASLLYASALTGPHPDDSSWFEETVSLLTAHPEPGSGNDDVLYLLRALAAWVWRRGNEAAALPLFAQYLPTLRELLASSHDNGPAGFTLVFLHLHRRDCVNSLDLPGWADLRAALKETRYFLELAIFSRLLDEPPEQTEHWLRHFADERDHTLHGESWPKWLSPDNLTQWLTQRRERECNLLLAAQPPAWDDLVKAGLLPW
;
A
#
# COMPACT_ATOMS: atom_id res chain seq x y z
N LEU A 1 -16.80 -13.70 20.36
CA LEU A 1 -16.90 -13.90 18.90
C LEU A 1 -15.99 -15.00 18.36
N ARG A 2 -14.65 -14.90 18.41
CA ARG A 2 -13.72 -15.96 17.92
C ARG A 2 -14.09 -17.38 18.38
N LYS A 3 -14.28 -17.57 19.69
CA LYS A 3 -14.71 -18.85 20.30
C LYS A 3 -16.15 -19.28 19.94
N TYR A 4 -17.02 -18.34 19.58
CA TYR A 4 -18.42 -18.60 19.23
C TYR A 4 -18.63 -18.87 17.74
N LEU A 5 -17.75 -18.36 16.86
CA LEU A 5 -17.87 -18.51 15.41
C LEU A 5 -17.20 -19.79 14.86
N LYS A 6 -16.55 -20.60 15.71
CA LYS A 6 -15.74 -21.78 15.29
C LYS A 6 -14.74 -21.45 14.17
N VAL A 7 -14.22 -20.23 14.15
CA VAL A 7 -13.14 -19.83 13.23
C VAL A 7 -11.85 -20.14 13.96
N GLU A 8 -11.20 -21.27 13.63
CA GLU A 8 -9.99 -21.73 14.31
C GLU A 8 -8.80 -20.80 14.04
N GLU A 9 -8.79 -20.08 12.91
CA GLU A 9 -7.78 -19.07 12.62
C GLU A 9 -8.40 -17.89 11.84
N LEU A 10 -8.18 -16.66 12.32
CA LEU A 10 -8.27 -15.47 11.46
C LEU A 10 -7.09 -15.57 10.48
N GLY A 11 -7.27 -16.37 9.42
CA GLY A 11 -6.20 -16.74 8.50
C GLY A 11 -6.70 -17.60 7.32
N ALA A 12 -7.80 -18.34 7.49
CA ALA A 12 -8.44 -19.01 6.37
C ALA A 12 -9.30 -18.00 5.58
N SER A 13 -8.77 -17.56 4.44
CA SER A 13 -9.38 -16.51 3.59
C SER A 13 -10.84 -16.81 3.23
N THR A 14 -11.18 -18.09 3.07
CA THR A 14 -12.52 -18.55 2.69
C THR A 14 -13.54 -18.40 3.83
N GLU A 15 -13.22 -18.82 5.05
CA GLU A 15 -14.09 -18.72 6.22
C GLU A 15 -14.34 -17.26 6.61
N ASN A 16 -13.30 -16.44 6.57
CA ASN A 16 -13.40 -15.01 6.86
C ASN A 16 -14.23 -14.28 5.80
N ARG A 17 -14.04 -14.58 4.51
CA ARG A 17 -14.89 -14.05 3.43
C ARG A 17 -16.34 -14.50 3.60
N ARG A 18 -16.57 -15.79 3.91
CA ARG A 18 -17.92 -16.31 4.20
C ARG A 18 -18.55 -15.59 5.39
N LEU A 19 -17.80 -15.27 6.43
CA LEU A 19 -18.31 -14.52 7.58
C LEU A 19 -18.76 -13.11 7.16
N LEU A 20 -17.96 -12.40 6.37
CA LEU A 20 -18.34 -11.09 5.81
C LEU A 20 -19.65 -11.18 5.02
N HIS A 21 -19.75 -12.06 4.02
CA HIS A 21 -20.97 -12.18 3.21
C HIS A 21 -22.20 -12.64 4.00
N ARG A 22 -22.01 -13.38 5.10
CA ARG A 22 -23.11 -13.80 5.97
C ARG A 22 -23.63 -12.66 6.85
N LEU A 23 -22.74 -11.77 7.30
CA LEU A 23 -23.08 -10.72 8.26
C LEU A 23 -23.46 -9.41 7.59
N TRP A 24 -22.77 -9.04 6.51
CA TRP A 24 -22.92 -7.75 5.81
C TRP A 24 -24.36 -7.43 5.40
N PRO A 25 -25.18 -8.36 4.85
CA PRO A 25 -26.55 -8.06 4.45
C PRO A 25 -27.48 -7.62 5.59
N PHE A 26 -27.09 -7.84 6.84
CA PHE A 26 -27.87 -7.48 8.02
C PHE A 26 -27.37 -6.20 8.71
N ALA A 27 -26.27 -5.61 8.23
CA ALA A 27 -25.54 -4.54 8.90
C ALA A 27 -26.43 -3.31 9.20
N ASP A 28 -27.29 -2.92 8.25
CA ASP A 28 -28.16 -1.76 8.38
C ASP A 28 -29.30 -1.95 9.39
N ALA A 29 -29.72 -3.19 9.63
CA ALA A 29 -30.79 -3.52 10.56
C ALA A 29 -30.31 -3.64 12.02
N TRP A 30 -29.00 -3.59 12.26
CA TRP A 30 -28.46 -3.73 13.61
C TRP A 30 -28.64 -2.47 14.45
N PRO A 31 -28.89 -2.63 15.77
CA PRO A 31 -28.83 -1.50 16.70
C PRO A 31 -27.47 -0.79 16.65
N THR A 32 -27.44 0.52 16.94
CA THR A 32 -26.22 1.34 16.90
C THR A 32 -25.07 0.72 17.68
N LEU A 33 -25.30 0.26 18.91
CA LEU A 33 -24.25 -0.38 19.70
C LEU A 33 -23.66 -1.59 18.97
N THR A 34 -24.47 -2.45 18.37
CA THR A 34 -23.99 -3.59 17.58
C THR A 34 -23.15 -3.14 16.38
N ARG A 35 -23.57 -2.08 15.69
CA ARG A 35 -22.83 -1.50 14.56
C ARG A 35 -21.47 -0.96 14.98
N LEU A 36 -21.38 -0.25 16.10
CA LEU A 36 -20.13 0.28 16.66
C LEU A 36 -19.08 -0.81 16.90
N TRP A 37 -19.49 -2.04 17.24
CA TRP A 37 -18.59 -3.17 17.46
C TRP A 37 -18.29 -3.98 16.19
N LEU A 38 -19.28 -4.17 15.31
CA LEU A 38 -19.16 -5.09 14.19
C LEU A 38 -18.71 -4.43 12.88
N ILE A 39 -19.08 -3.18 12.60
CA ILE A 39 -18.68 -2.52 11.35
C ILE A 39 -17.15 -2.40 11.21
N PRO A 40 -16.37 -2.03 12.24
CA PRO A 40 -14.90 -2.05 12.15
C PRO A 40 -14.33 -3.42 11.77
N LEU A 41 -14.89 -4.49 12.34
CA LEU A 41 -14.49 -5.87 12.01
C LEU A 41 -14.84 -6.23 10.57
N LEU A 42 -16.04 -5.89 10.09
CA LEU A 42 -16.44 -6.16 8.72
C LEU A 42 -15.60 -5.36 7.72
N SER A 43 -15.27 -4.11 8.03
CA SER A 43 -14.35 -3.30 7.22
C SER A 43 -12.97 -3.94 7.14
N HIS A 44 -12.45 -4.49 8.24
CA HIS A 44 -11.19 -5.21 8.22
C HIS A 44 -11.27 -6.49 7.38
N LEU A 45 -12.35 -7.25 7.48
CA LEU A 45 -12.56 -8.47 6.69
C LEU A 45 -12.69 -8.15 5.19
N ALA A 46 -13.41 -7.08 4.84
CA ALA A 46 -13.51 -6.58 3.47
C ALA A 46 -12.13 -6.21 2.92
N GLU A 47 -11.35 -5.43 3.69
CA GLU A 47 -9.97 -5.09 3.33
C GLU A 47 -9.10 -6.33 3.10
N GLN A 48 -9.20 -7.37 3.93
CA GLN A 48 -8.33 -8.54 3.80
C GLN A 48 -8.80 -9.51 2.70
N HIS A 49 -10.10 -9.58 2.43
CA HIS A 49 -10.63 -10.72 1.67
C HIS A 49 -11.65 -10.38 0.58
N ASP A 50 -12.21 -9.17 0.54
CA ASP A 50 -13.24 -8.76 -0.42
C ASP A 50 -13.34 -7.23 -0.54
N HIS A 51 -12.57 -6.66 -1.45
CA HIS A 51 -12.53 -5.21 -1.67
C HIS A 51 -13.85 -4.63 -2.19
N ASP A 52 -14.75 -5.43 -2.78
CA ASP A 52 -16.03 -4.94 -3.30
C ASP A 52 -16.94 -4.38 -2.19
N GLN A 53 -16.76 -4.84 -0.94
CA GLN A 53 -17.51 -4.34 0.21
C GLN A 53 -16.84 -3.16 0.92
N LEU A 54 -15.60 -2.81 0.56
CA LEU A 54 -14.80 -1.83 1.31
C LEU A 54 -15.42 -0.43 1.27
N ASP A 55 -15.90 -0.02 0.10
CA ASP A 55 -16.51 1.31 -0.09
C ASP A 55 -17.83 1.46 0.68
N ALA A 56 -18.59 0.37 0.82
CA ALA A 56 -19.82 0.36 1.61
C ALA A 56 -19.50 0.37 3.11
N CYS A 57 -18.52 -0.43 3.56
CA CYS A 57 -18.01 -0.41 4.94
C CYS A 57 -17.51 0.98 5.34
N ARG A 58 -16.78 1.66 4.45
CA ARG A 58 -16.28 3.01 4.65
C ARG A 58 -17.40 4.02 4.92
N ARG A 59 -18.46 4.03 4.09
CA ARG A 59 -19.61 4.93 4.31
C ARG A 59 -20.26 4.67 5.67
N CYS A 60 -20.41 3.41 6.08
CA CYS A 60 -20.93 3.09 7.40
C CYS A 60 -20.01 3.56 8.54
N LEU A 61 -18.69 3.47 8.38
CA LEU A 61 -17.73 3.96 9.36
C LEU A 61 -17.77 5.48 9.49
N GLU A 62 -17.89 6.20 8.38
CA GLU A 62 -18.07 7.65 8.34
C GLU A 62 -19.32 8.07 9.13
N ASP A 63 -20.48 7.49 8.80
CA ASP A 63 -21.74 7.78 9.49
C ASP A 63 -21.66 7.52 11.00
N LEU A 64 -21.08 6.38 11.40
CA LEU A 64 -20.91 6.02 12.81
C LEU A 64 -19.95 6.96 13.54
N ALA A 65 -18.80 7.29 12.93
CA ALA A 65 -17.81 8.15 13.58
C ALA A 65 -18.33 9.58 13.79
N LEU A 66 -19.17 10.07 12.88
CA LEU A 66 -19.81 11.38 12.99
C LEU A 66 -20.95 11.41 14.02
N ALA A 67 -21.71 10.31 14.14
CA ALA A 67 -22.79 10.19 15.12
C ALA A 67 -22.28 9.95 16.54
N ASP A 68 -21.22 9.17 16.69
CA ASP A 68 -20.73 8.64 17.96
C ASP A 68 -19.25 9.02 18.21
N PHE A 69 -18.96 10.32 18.24
CA PHE A 69 -17.60 10.88 18.28
C PHE A 69 -16.75 10.41 19.48
N GLU A 70 -17.37 9.91 20.55
CA GLU A 70 -16.70 9.37 21.74
C GLU A 70 -16.01 8.02 21.45
N PHE A 71 -16.41 7.30 20.40
CA PHE A 71 -15.83 6.02 20.00
C PHE A 71 -14.59 6.24 19.12
N THR A 72 -13.52 6.71 19.76
CA THR A 72 -12.28 7.14 19.11
C THR A 72 -11.61 6.08 18.24
N GLY A 73 -11.82 4.79 18.52
CA GLY A 73 -11.36 3.67 17.69
C GLY A 73 -11.86 3.73 16.25
N LEU A 74 -13.07 4.26 16.02
CA LEU A 74 -13.69 4.37 14.69
C LEU A 74 -12.88 5.26 13.74
N TYR A 75 -12.20 6.29 14.27
CA TYR A 75 -11.40 7.18 13.44
C TYR A 75 -10.24 6.45 12.76
N TYR A 76 -9.66 5.45 13.42
CA TYR A 76 -8.62 4.65 12.79
C TYR A 76 -9.19 3.81 11.64
N ASP A 77 -10.29 3.08 11.90
CA ASP A 77 -10.86 2.18 10.89
C ASP A 77 -11.44 2.97 9.70
N TRP A 78 -12.08 4.12 9.96
CA TRP A 78 -12.54 5.04 8.93
C TRP A 78 -11.37 5.59 8.11
N ALA A 79 -10.36 6.17 8.76
CA ALA A 79 -9.21 6.72 8.04
C ALA A 79 -8.48 5.64 7.23
N LYS A 80 -8.41 4.40 7.74
CA LYS A 80 -7.80 3.28 7.03
C LYS A 80 -8.61 2.90 5.79
N ALA A 81 -9.94 2.88 5.88
CA ALA A 81 -10.80 2.63 4.73
C ALA A 81 -10.65 3.72 3.66
N GLU A 82 -10.56 4.99 4.05
CA GLU A 82 -10.28 6.10 3.13
C GLU A 82 -8.91 5.94 2.44
N TYR A 83 -7.87 5.62 3.22
CA TYR A 83 -6.52 5.39 2.72
C TYR A 83 -6.48 4.28 1.66
N ARG A 84 -7.17 3.17 1.91
CA ARG A 84 -7.22 2.03 0.99
C ARG A 84 -7.95 2.32 -0.32
N SER A 85 -8.83 3.31 -0.34
CA SER A 85 -9.48 3.78 -1.57
C SER A 85 -8.70 4.92 -2.26
N GLY A 86 -7.45 5.17 -1.88
CA GLY A 86 -6.62 6.25 -2.42
C GLY A 86 -7.09 7.65 -2.02
N ARG A 87 -8.06 7.80 -1.10
CA ARG A 87 -8.60 9.10 -0.67
C ARG A 87 -7.70 9.73 0.40
N TYR A 88 -6.46 10.03 0.05
CA TYR A 88 -5.42 10.44 0.99
C TYR A 88 -5.73 11.71 1.77
N ALA A 89 -6.35 12.71 1.14
CA ALA A 89 -6.77 13.92 1.84
C ALA A 89 -7.79 13.62 2.96
N GLN A 90 -8.79 12.77 2.66
CA GLN A 90 -9.80 12.37 3.64
C GLN A 90 -9.18 11.47 4.73
N ALA A 91 -8.32 10.52 4.35
CA ALA A 91 -7.62 9.66 5.29
C ALA A 91 -6.78 10.48 6.30
N THR A 92 -6.01 11.46 5.81
CA THR A 92 -5.24 12.39 6.66
C THR A 92 -6.17 13.22 7.54
N ALA A 93 -7.24 13.79 6.98
CA ALA A 93 -8.18 14.61 7.74
C ALA A 93 -8.82 13.85 8.91
N VAL A 94 -9.32 12.65 8.64
CA VAL A 94 -9.92 11.77 9.66
C VAL A 94 -8.88 11.34 10.69
N ALA A 95 -7.65 11.01 10.26
CA ALA A 95 -6.60 10.63 11.17
C ALA A 95 -6.20 11.77 12.13
N LEU A 96 -6.07 12.99 11.62
CA LEU A 96 -5.77 14.18 12.42
C LEU A 96 -6.91 14.51 13.39
N ARG A 97 -8.16 14.40 12.95
CA ARG A 97 -9.35 14.57 13.81
C ARG A 97 -9.36 13.56 14.96
N GLY A 98 -9.08 12.29 14.67
CA GLY A 98 -8.95 11.24 15.70
C GLY A 98 -7.83 11.55 16.70
N LEU A 99 -6.67 11.99 16.22
CA LEU A 99 -5.54 12.40 17.09
C LEU A 99 -5.88 13.60 17.97
N GLN A 100 -6.63 14.57 17.44
CA GLN A 100 -7.08 15.73 18.21
C GLN A 100 -8.09 15.35 19.29
N GLY A 101 -9.06 14.48 18.97
CA GLY A 101 -10.02 13.97 19.95
C GLY A 101 -9.37 13.16 21.07
N LEU A 102 -8.25 12.49 20.78
CA LEU A 102 -7.49 11.68 21.73
C LEU A 102 -6.40 12.44 22.51
N ARG A 103 -6.31 13.78 22.39
CA ARG A 103 -5.19 14.55 22.96
C ARG A 103 -5.01 14.39 24.48
N GLU A 104 -6.11 14.23 25.21
CA GLU A 104 -6.10 14.05 26.68
C GLU A 104 -5.87 12.58 27.08
N PHE A 105 -6.03 11.64 26.14
CA PHE A 105 -5.95 10.19 26.36
C PHE A 105 -4.61 9.63 25.88
N VAL A 106 -3.50 10.17 26.37
CA VAL A 106 -2.13 9.92 25.86
C VAL A 106 -1.71 8.43 25.85
N ARG A 107 -2.41 7.57 26.60
CA ARG A 107 -2.16 6.11 26.64
C ARG A 107 -3.07 5.28 25.75
N ASP A 108 -3.99 5.91 25.01
CA ASP A 108 -4.92 5.20 24.15
C ASP A 108 -4.17 4.44 23.03
N PRO A 109 -4.43 3.13 22.85
CA PRO A 109 -3.75 2.31 21.86
C PRO A 109 -4.10 2.68 20.41
N THR A 110 -5.11 3.52 20.19
CA THR A 110 -5.50 4.06 18.87
C THR A 110 -4.53 5.13 18.40
N ILE A 111 -3.88 5.88 19.30
CA ILE A 111 -2.95 6.96 18.92
C ILE A 111 -1.78 6.42 18.07
N PRO A 112 -1.04 5.37 18.48
CA PRO A 112 0.02 4.81 17.63
C PRO A 112 -0.49 4.26 16.29
N ARG A 113 -1.72 3.73 16.24
CA ARG A 113 -2.32 3.21 15.01
C ARG A 113 -2.62 4.33 14.01
N LEU A 114 -3.20 5.44 14.50
CA LEU A 114 -3.45 6.65 13.70
C LEU A 114 -2.15 7.29 13.20
N LEU A 115 -1.12 7.39 14.03
CA LEU A 115 0.19 7.89 13.61
C LEU A 115 0.84 7.00 12.54
N GLY A 116 0.66 5.68 12.64
CA GLY A 116 1.16 4.73 11.65
C GLY A 116 0.46 4.87 10.30
N LEU A 117 -0.86 5.06 10.32
CA LEU A 117 -1.64 5.32 9.12
C LEU A 117 -1.27 6.67 8.48
N LEU A 118 -1.11 7.71 9.29
CA LEU A 118 -0.64 9.02 8.83
C LEU A 118 0.74 8.89 8.19
N ALA A 119 1.68 8.16 8.80
CA ALA A 119 3.00 7.92 8.21
C ALA A 119 2.90 7.21 6.85
N ASN A 120 2.06 6.18 6.71
CA ASN A 120 1.84 5.51 5.42
C ASN A 120 1.28 6.46 4.36
N THR A 121 0.29 7.28 4.72
CA THR A 121 -0.31 8.25 3.80
C THR A 121 0.73 9.27 3.33
N LEU A 122 1.57 9.75 4.23
CA LEU A 122 2.67 10.68 3.91
C LEU A 122 3.75 10.03 3.03
N ILE A 123 4.05 8.75 3.21
CA ILE A 123 4.96 7.98 2.34
C ILE A 123 4.40 7.90 0.91
N ASP A 124 3.10 7.67 0.76
CA ASP A 124 2.44 7.54 -0.55
C ASP A 124 2.28 8.89 -1.25
N LEU A 125 2.21 9.98 -0.49
CA LEU A 125 2.30 11.35 -1.00
C LEU A 125 3.74 11.83 -1.26
N ASP A 126 4.73 10.93 -1.19
CA ASP A 126 6.15 11.24 -1.36
C ASP A 126 6.66 12.35 -0.41
N LEU A 127 6.23 12.29 0.85
CA LEU A 127 6.61 13.19 1.94
C LEU A 127 7.38 12.44 3.04
N PRO A 128 8.53 11.81 2.72
CA PRO A 128 9.22 10.91 3.64
C PRO A 128 9.59 11.58 4.96
N GLU A 129 9.86 12.87 4.97
CA GLU A 129 10.33 13.53 6.17
C GLU A 129 9.19 13.92 7.12
N LEU A 130 8.01 14.24 6.59
CA LEU A 130 6.80 14.34 7.41
C LEU A 130 6.39 12.98 7.96
N ALA A 131 6.50 11.93 7.13
CA ALA A 131 6.28 10.56 7.57
C ALA A 131 7.25 10.17 8.69
N GLN A 132 8.50 10.62 8.63
CA GLN A 132 9.51 10.38 9.66
C GLN A 132 9.12 11.03 10.99
N VAL A 133 8.61 12.27 10.97
CA VAL A 133 8.11 12.94 12.17
C VAL A 133 6.97 12.16 12.82
N ALA A 134 5.98 11.74 12.03
CA ALA A 134 4.87 10.92 12.52
C ALA A 134 5.35 9.57 13.09
N GLN A 135 6.26 8.89 12.38
CA GLN A 135 6.80 7.60 12.78
C GLN A 135 7.67 7.68 14.04
N THR A 136 8.52 8.70 14.17
CA THR A 136 9.32 8.92 15.39
C THR A 136 8.42 9.15 16.60
N ARG A 137 7.35 9.94 16.45
CA ARG A 137 6.37 10.14 17.52
C ARG A 137 5.68 8.82 17.89
N ARG A 138 5.30 8.02 16.90
CA ARG A 138 4.70 6.69 17.11
C ARG A 138 5.65 5.76 17.86
N GLN A 139 6.91 5.66 17.45
CA GLN A 139 7.93 4.81 18.10
C GLN A 139 8.12 5.20 19.57
N ASN A 140 8.17 6.50 19.87
CA ASN A 140 8.28 6.99 21.24
C ASN A 140 7.10 6.56 22.13
N LEU A 141 5.89 6.49 21.57
CA LEU A 141 4.71 5.97 22.29
C LEU A 141 4.78 4.45 22.46
N LEU A 142 5.09 3.72 21.38
CA LEU A 142 5.19 2.25 21.40
C LEU A 142 6.28 1.76 22.35
N ALA A 143 7.39 2.50 22.51
CA ALA A 143 8.45 2.17 23.45
C ALA A 143 7.98 2.17 24.92
N ARG A 144 6.91 2.90 25.22
CA ARG A 144 6.35 3.04 26.58
C ARG A 144 5.13 2.15 26.83
N GLN A 145 4.64 1.43 25.82
CA GLN A 145 3.44 0.60 25.89
C GLN A 145 3.80 -0.89 26.05
N THR A 146 3.09 -1.59 26.93
CA THR A 146 3.14 -3.05 27.04
C THR A 146 2.20 -3.68 26.01
N GLY A 147 2.53 -4.88 25.50
CA GLY A 147 1.67 -5.61 24.55
C GLY A 147 1.58 -5.00 23.13
N ALA A 148 2.50 -4.12 22.76
CA ALA A 148 2.47 -3.40 21.48
C ALA A 148 3.26 -4.11 20.35
N ASP A 149 3.46 -5.43 20.45
CA ASP A 149 4.36 -6.17 19.56
C ASP A 149 3.88 -6.20 18.11
N GLU A 150 2.56 -6.27 17.89
CA GLU A 150 1.97 -6.19 16.55
C GLU A 150 2.25 -4.83 15.88
N GLU A 151 2.13 -3.73 16.63
CA GLU A 151 2.38 -2.39 16.10
C GLU A 151 3.88 -2.12 15.88
N ARG A 152 4.76 -2.71 16.70
CA ARG A 152 6.21 -2.72 16.48
C ARG A 152 6.57 -3.54 15.23
N PHE A 153 5.93 -4.69 15.03
CA PHE A 153 6.10 -5.50 13.82
C PHE A 153 5.68 -4.71 12.57
N LYS A 154 4.51 -4.04 12.60
CA LYS A 154 4.05 -3.16 11.51
C LYS A 154 4.98 -1.97 11.26
N SER A 155 5.67 -1.47 12.29
CA SER A 155 6.62 -0.35 12.14
C SER A 155 7.79 -0.68 11.22
N LEU A 156 8.23 -1.94 11.16
CA LEU A 156 9.31 -2.35 10.25
C LEU A 156 8.98 -2.11 8.78
N ASP A 157 7.70 -2.26 8.41
CA ASP A 157 7.21 -2.00 7.06
C ASP A 157 7.27 -0.52 6.71
N ILE A 158 6.70 0.32 7.58
CA ILE A 158 6.69 1.79 7.43
C ILE A 158 8.12 2.33 7.34
N GLU A 159 9.00 1.87 8.23
CA GLU A 159 10.40 2.31 8.22
C GLU A 159 11.15 1.85 6.95
N ALA A 160 10.81 0.69 6.39
CA ALA A 160 11.40 0.22 5.14
C ALA A 160 10.92 1.06 3.96
N ARG A 161 9.62 1.32 3.86
CA ARG A 161 9.03 2.17 2.81
C ARG A 161 9.53 3.61 2.87
N LEU A 162 9.67 4.15 4.09
CA LEU A 162 10.25 5.47 4.33
C LEU A 162 11.71 5.51 3.86
N ALA A 163 12.50 4.47 4.16
CA ALA A 163 13.88 4.37 3.69
C ALA A 163 13.94 4.33 2.16
N LEU A 164 13.02 3.62 1.47
CA LEU A 164 12.94 3.66 0.01
C LEU A 164 12.65 5.06 -0.53
N ARG A 165 11.63 5.76 0.01
CA ARG A 165 11.30 7.15 -0.37
C ARG A 165 12.42 8.15 -0.05
N SER A 166 13.32 7.79 0.86
CA SER A 166 14.50 8.60 1.23
C SER A 166 15.75 8.24 0.43
N GLY A 167 15.67 7.31 -0.53
CA GLY A 167 16.81 6.87 -1.32
C GLY A 167 17.81 5.99 -0.55
N GLU A 168 17.36 5.29 0.50
CA GLU A 168 18.16 4.40 1.34
C GLU A 168 17.78 2.92 1.17
N PRO A 169 18.08 2.30 0.02
CA PRO A 169 17.62 0.94 -0.28
C PRO A 169 18.21 -0.13 0.65
N SER A 170 19.47 0.00 1.08
CA SER A 170 20.11 -0.91 2.02
C SER A 170 19.40 -0.92 3.38
N SER A 171 19.01 0.27 3.86
CA SER A 171 18.21 0.47 5.07
C SER A 171 16.84 -0.22 4.96
N ALA A 172 16.20 -0.13 3.79
CA ALA A 172 14.91 -0.75 3.53
C ALA A 172 14.97 -2.28 3.53
N LEU A 173 15.91 -2.86 2.75
CA LEU A 173 16.09 -4.30 2.66
C LEU A 173 16.41 -4.93 4.02
N MET A 174 17.25 -4.29 4.84
CA MET A 174 17.54 -4.75 6.20
C MET A 174 16.28 -4.89 7.05
N ARG A 175 15.36 -3.91 6.96
CA ARG A 175 14.11 -3.89 7.72
C ARG A 175 13.11 -4.94 7.22
N PHE A 176 12.96 -5.09 5.91
CA PHE A 176 12.14 -6.17 5.35
C PHE A 176 12.69 -7.56 5.72
N LYS A 177 14.01 -7.77 5.71
CA LYS A 177 14.63 -9.05 6.13
C LYS A 177 14.35 -9.33 7.60
N ARG A 178 14.46 -8.30 8.45
CA ARG A 178 14.12 -8.42 9.88
C ARG A 178 12.64 -8.75 10.07
N LYS A 179 11.74 -8.06 9.36
CA LYS A 179 10.29 -8.31 9.41
C LYS A 179 9.98 -9.75 9.02
N ARG A 180 10.54 -10.23 7.91
CA ARG A 180 10.38 -11.63 7.45
C ARG A 180 10.83 -12.65 8.49
N ARG A 181 11.98 -12.41 9.12
CA ARG A 181 12.51 -13.29 10.17
C ARG A 181 11.56 -13.38 11.37
N ILE A 182 11.03 -12.24 11.82
CA ILE A 182 10.07 -12.20 12.92
C ILE A 182 8.79 -12.95 12.53
N ALA A 183 8.26 -12.72 11.34
CA ALA A 183 7.06 -13.41 10.84
C ALA A 183 7.24 -14.94 10.88
N LYS A 184 8.36 -15.45 10.35
CA LYS A 184 8.66 -16.89 10.37
C LYS A 184 8.85 -17.43 11.79
N ASN A 185 9.48 -16.68 12.69
CA ASN A 185 9.64 -17.07 14.10
C ASN A 185 8.31 -17.14 14.85
N ASP A 186 7.34 -16.30 14.47
CA ASP A 186 5.99 -16.28 15.02
C ASP A 186 5.06 -17.32 14.38
N GLY A 187 5.58 -18.20 13.52
CA GLY A 187 4.81 -19.26 12.85
C GLY A 187 3.94 -18.81 11.67
N LYS A 188 4.15 -17.58 11.15
CA LYS A 188 3.49 -17.09 9.93
C LYS A 188 4.26 -17.56 8.69
N ASP A 189 3.58 -17.66 7.54
CA ASP A 189 4.20 -18.08 6.28
C ASP A 189 5.29 -17.10 5.77
N GLY A 190 5.15 -15.80 6.05
CA GLY A 190 6.05 -14.74 5.60
C GLY A 190 6.01 -14.49 4.10
N GLN A 191 4.88 -14.78 3.42
CA GLN A 191 4.71 -14.56 1.98
C GLN A 191 4.65 -13.07 1.63
N ARG A 192 3.86 -12.28 2.35
CA ARG A 192 3.83 -10.81 2.22
C ARG A 192 5.23 -10.17 2.33
N GLU A 193 6.01 -10.62 3.31
CA GLU A 193 7.39 -10.14 3.52
C GLU A 193 8.36 -10.62 2.43
N LEU A 194 8.18 -11.83 1.89
CA LEU A 194 8.93 -12.31 0.72
C LEU A 194 8.68 -11.41 -0.49
N ALA A 195 7.42 -11.13 -0.80
CA ALA A 195 7.03 -10.23 -1.88
C ALA A 195 7.69 -8.86 -1.72
N SER A 196 7.68 -8.29 -0.51
CA SER A 196 8.31 -6.99 -0.22
C SER A 196 9.83 -7.01 -0.43
N LEU A 197 10.51 -8.09 -0.04
CA LEU A 197 11.95 -8.26 -0.25
C LEU A 197 12.33 -8.36 -1.71
N LEU A 198 11.66 -9.25 -2.45
CA LEU A 198 11.92 -9.46 -3.87
C LEU A 198 11.61 -8.19 -4.67
N TYR A 199 10.53 -7.50 -4.31
CA TYR A 199 10.14 -6.25 -4.96
C TYR A 199 11.15 -5.13 -4.71
N ALA A 200 11.53 -4.92 -3.45
CA ALA A 200 12.53 -3.93 -3.10
C ALA A 200 13.86 -4.22 -3.80
N SER A 201 14.35 -5.47 -3.78
CA SER A 201 15.61 -5.80 -4.46
C SER A 201 15.51 -5.61 -5.98
N ALA A 202 14.41 -6.01 -6.61
CA ALA A 202 14.18 -5.78 -8.03
C ALA A 202 14.37 -4.29 -8.38
N LEU A 203 13.70 -3.42 -7.62
CA LEU A 203 13.72 -1.97 -7.84
C LEU A 203 15.01 -1.27 -7.41
N THR A 204 15.78 -1.79 -6.45
CA THR A 204 16.92 -1.03 -5.90
C THR A 204 18.29 -1.57 -6.32
N GLY A 205 18.32 -2.68 -7.05
CA GLY A 205 19.57 -3.31 -7.51
C GLY A 205 19.82 -4.69 -6.90
N PRO A 206 20.72 -5.49 -7.50
CA PRO A 206 20.89 -6.89 -7.16
C PRO A 206 21.30 -7.07 -5.70
N HIS A 207 20.74 -8.10 -5.08
CA HIS A 207 21.03 -8.47 -3.69
C HIS A 207 21.46 -9.94 -3.64
N PRO A 208 22.45 -10.36 -2.82
CA PRO A 208 22.97 -11.74 -2.83
C PRO A 208 21.92 -12.85 -2.69
N ASP A 209 20.83 -12.57 -1.97
CA ASP A 209 19.75 -13.52 -1.74
C ASP A 209 18.58 -13.41 -2.75
N ASP A 210 18.62 -12.49 -3.73
CA ASP A 210 17.44 -12.22 -4.58
C ASP A 210 17.03 -13.39 -5.48
N SER A 211 17.99 -14.16 -6.02
CA SER A 211 17.72 -15.42 -6.74
C SER A 211 16.99 -16.45 -5.87
N SER A 212 17.37 -16.58 -4.59
CA SER A 212 16.69 -17.50 -3.67
C SER A 212 15.26 -17.05 -3.37
N TRP A 213 15.03 -15.73 -3.24
CA TRP A 213 13.69 -15.18 -3.07
C TRP A 213 12.83 -15.35 -4.33
N PHE A 214 13.43 -15.22 -5.52
CA PHE A 214 12.79 -15.51 -6.79
C PHE A 214 12.34 -16.97 -6.88
N GLU A 215 13.23 -17.92 -6.59
CA GLU A 215 12.91 -19.36 -6.63
C GLU A 215 11.80 -19.72 -5.63
N GLU A 216 11.85 -19.19 -4.42
CA GLU A 216 10.80 -19.37 -3.40
C GLU A 216 9.46 -18.79 -3.87
N THR A 217 9.48 -17.61 -4.51
CA THR A 217 8.28 -16.97 -5.08
C THR A 217 7.66 -17.80 -6.20
N VAL A 218 8.47 -18.29 -7.14
CA VAL A 218 8.01 -19.18 -8.22
C VAL A 218 7.39 -20.45 -7.66
N SER A 219 8.04 -21.06 -6.65
CA SER A 219 7.53 -22.28 -6.01
C SER A 219 6.17 -22.06 -5.34
N LEU A 220 6.00 -20.95 -4.61
CA LEU A 220 4.73 -20.59 -3.97
C LEU A 220 3.63 -20.35 -5.00
N LEU A 221 3.90 -19.55 -6.05
CA LEU A 221 2.92 -19.25 -7.10
C LEU A 221 2.52 -20.48 -7.92
N THR A 222 3.40 -21.47 -8.03
CA THR A 222 3.09 -22.76 -8.67
C THR A 222 2.16 -23.61 -7.81
N ALA A 223 2.28 -23.52 -6.48
CA ALA A 223 1.53 -24.34 -5.52
C ALA A 223 0.12 -23.79 -5.19
N HIS A 224 -0.14 -22.50 -5.44
CA HIS A 224 -1.37 -21.82 -5.02
C HIS A 224 -2.25 -21.40 -6.21
N PRO A 225 -3.28 -22.16 -6.63
CA PRO A 225 -4.19 -21.66 -7.67
C PRO A 225 -5.25 -20.70 -7.09
N GLU A 226 -5.48 -19.63 -7.85
CA GLU A 226 -6.42 -18.50 -7.68
C GLU A 226 -6.07 -17.45 -6.60
N PRO A 227 -5.73 -16.20 -7.00
CA PRO A 227 -5.62 -15.09 -6.05
C PRO A 227 -7.00 -14.72 -5.49
N GLY A 228 -7.05 -14.34 -4.22
CA GLY A 228 -8.22 -13.79 -3.57
C GLY A 228 -8.55 -12.35 -3.98
N SER A 229 -9.76 -11.90 -3.60
CA SER A 229 -10.31 -10.58 -3.91
C SER A 229 -10.05 -9.49 -2.84
N GLY A 230 -9.05 -9.68 -1.96
CA GLY A 230 -8.63 -8.69 -0.96
C GLY A 230 -7.14 -8.35 -1.01
N ASN A 231 -6.51 -8.06 0.13
CA ASN A 231 -5.03 -7.95 0.25
C ASN A 231 -4.36 -9.32 0.11
N ASP A 232 -4.35 -9.85 -1.11
CA ASP A 232 -3.90 -11.20 -1.38
C ASP A 232 -2.38 -11.27 -1.65
N ASP A 233 -1.70 -12.16 -0.93
CA ASP A 233 -0.26 -12.33 -1.03
C ASP A 233 0.19 -12.82 -2.42
N VAL A 234 -0.65 -13.56 -3.15
CA VAL A 234 -0.38 -14.00 -4.54
C VAL A 234 -0.23 -12.78 -5.45
N LEU A 235 -1.09 -11.77 -5.33
CA LEU A 235 -1.01 -10.57 -6.16
C LEU A 235 0.29 -9.78 -5.89
N TYR A 236 0.69 -9.69 -4.61
CA TYR A 236 1.95 -9.04 -4.27
C TYR A 236 3.18 -9.83 -4.71
N LEU A 237 3.13 -11.16 -4.64
CA LEU A 237 4.17 -12.04 -5.18
C LEU A 237 4.27 -11.92 -6.71
N LEU A 238 3.15 -11.87 -7.42
CA LEU A 238 3.11 -11.65 -8.87
C LEU A 238 3.72 -10.29 -9.25
N ARG A 239 3.38 -9.23 -8.50
CA ARG A 239 3.99 -7.90 -8.69
C ARG A 239 5.51 -7.94 -8.51
N ALA A 240 5.96 -8.54 -7.40
CA ALA A 240 7.38 -8.66 -7.09
C ALA A 240 8.13 -9.47 -8.17
N LEU A 241 7.54 -10.58 -8.61
CA LEU A 241 8.08 -11.43 -9.67
C LEU A 241 8.19 -10.67 -11.00
N ALA A 242 7.16 -9.92 -11.40
CA ALA A 242 7.17 -9.18 -12.66
C ALA A 242 8.24 -8.08 -12.67
N ALA A 243 8.36 -7.33 -11.57
CA ALA A 243 9.42 -6.34 -11.40
C ALA A 243 10.81 -6.99 -11.44
N TRP A 244 10.99 -8.15 -10.80
CA TRP A 244 12.26 -8.85 -10.80
C TRP A 244 12.64 -9.36 -12.20
N VAL A 245 11.70 -9.97 -12.93
CA VAL A 245 11.92 -10.45 -14.31
C VAL A 245 12.32 -9.29 -15.23
N TRP A 246 11.62 -8.16 -15.15
CA TRP A 246 11.99 -6.96 -15.89
C TRP A 246 13.42 -6.48 -15.56
N ARG A 247 13.82 -6.52 -14.28
CA ARG A 247 15.09 -5.95 -13.82
C ARG A 247 16.29 -6.90 -13.85
N ARG A 248 16.10 -8.21 -13.92
CA ARG A 248 17.18 -9.23 -13.86
C ARG A 248 17.21 -10.15 -15.07
N GLY A 249 16.15 -10.17 -15.88
CA GLY A 249 15.95 -11.23 -16.86
C GLY A 249 15.62 -12.57 -16.19
N ASN A 250 15.65 -13.66 -16.96
CA ASN A 250 15.22 -15.01 -16.56
C ASN A 250 13.69 -15.22 -16.53
N GLU A 251 13.13 -15.31 -17.74
CA GLU A 251 11.69 -15.40 -17.98
C GLU A 251 11.17 -16.85 -18.04
N ALA A 252 12.05 -17.85 -18.21
CA ALA A 252 11.63 -19.22 -18.53
C ALA A 252 10.71 -19.84 -17.47
N ALA A 253 11.01 -19.62 -16.18
CA ALA A 253 10.20 -20.13 -15.07
C ALA A 253 8.99 -19.23 -14.74
N ALA A 254 9.04 -17.94 -15.10
CA ALA A 254 8.02 -16.96 -14.71
C ALA A 254 6.93 -16.76 -15.78
N LEU A 255 7.25 -16.86 -17.07
CA LEU A 255 6.27 -16.67 -18.15
C LEU A 255 5.09 -17.64 -18.10
N PRO A 256 5.26 -18.95 -17.83
CA PRO A 256 4.13 -19.85 -17.70
C PRO A 256 3.18 -19.45 -16.57
N LEU A 257 3.73 -18.95 -15.45
CA LEU A 257 2.93 -18.43 -14.34
C LEU A 257 2.16 -17.18 -14.78
N PHE A 258 2.80 -16.21 -15.41
CA PHE A 258 2.08 -15.02 -15.90
C PHE A 258 1.00 -15.36 -16.91
N ALA A 259 1.25 -16.29 -17.83
CA ALA A 259 0.23 -16.76 -18.77
C ALA A 259 -0.96 -17.40 -18.05
N GLN A 260 -0.71 -18.16 -16.99
CA GLN A 260 -1.75 -18.77 -16.16
C GLN A 260 -2.58 -17.72 -15.39
N TYR A 261 -1.96 -16.70 -14.80
CA TYR A 261 -2.64 -15.69 -13.99
C TYR A 261 -3.22 -14.51 -14.79
N LEU A 262 -2.82 -14.34 -16.05
CA LEU A 262 -3.23 -13.22 -16.89
C LEU A 262 -4.75 -13.04 -17.00
N PRO A 263 -5.58 -14.09 -17.15
CA PRO A 263 -7.04 -13.94 -17.13
C PRO A 263 -7.53 -13.30 -15.83
N THR A 264 -7.06 -13.78 -14.67
CA THR A 264 -7.45 -13.24 -13.37
C THR A 264 -6.97 -11.81 -13.17
N LEU A 265 -5.76 -11.48 -13.61
CA LEU A 265 -5.24 -10.10 -13.55
C LEU A 265 -6.11 -9.13 -14.39
N ARG A 266 -6.63 -9.58 -15.54
CA ARG A 266 -7.55 -8.78 -16.37
C ARG A 266 -8.91 -8.59 -15.71
N GLU A 267 -9.45 -9.63 -15.09
CA GLU A 267 -10.71 -9.55 -14.35
C GLU A 267 -10.60 -8.58 -13.17
N LEU A 268 -9.51 -8.67 -12.40
CA LEU A 268 -9.25 -7.77 -11.28
C LEU A 268 -9.11 -6.32 -11.76
N LEU A 269 -8.41 -6.06 -12.86
CA LEU A 269 -8.25 -4.72 -13.43
C LEU A 269 -9.59 -4.07 -13.83
N ALA A 270 -10.58 -4.87 -14.22
CA ALA A 270 -11.91 -4.40 -14.59
C ALA A 270 -12.87 -4.26 -13.40
N SER A 271 -12.44 -4.65 -12.19
CA SER A 271 -13.26 -4.63 -10.98
C SER A 271 -13.02 -3.38 -10.13
N SER A 272 -13.84 -3.19 -9.08
CA SER A 272 -13.65 -2.16 -8.05
C SER A 272 -12.51 -2.44 -7.05
N HIS A 273 -11.67 -3.43 -7.35
CA HIS A 273 -10.57 -3.86 -6.51
C HIS A 273 -9.42 -2.84 -6.47
N ASP A 274 -8.57 -2.91 -5.44
CA ASP A 274 -7.29 -2.20 -5.42
C ASP A 274 -6.42 -2.67 -6.61
N ASN A 275 -6.37 -1.84 -7.65
CA ASN A 275 -5.65 -2.12 -8.88
C ASN A 275 -4.13 -2.03 -8.75
N GLY A 276 -3.58 -1.63 -7.59
CA GLY A 276 -2.14 -1.45 -7.42
C GLY A 276 -1.34 -2.72 -7.70
N PRO A 277 -1.56 -3.83 -6.97
CA PRO A 277 -0.81 -5.07 -7.18
C PRO A 277 -0.94 -5.62 -8.61
N ALA A 278 -2.18 -5.83 -9.08
CA ALA A 278 -2.44 -6.42 -10.40
C ALA A 278 -2.02 -5.48 -11.55
N GLY A 279 -2.35 -4.19 -11.45
CA GLY A 279 -1.96 -3.19 -12.42
C GLY A 279 -0.44 -3.05 -12.51
N PHE A 280 0.27 -3.01 -11.38
CA PHE A 280 1.74 -2.90 -11.40
C PHE A 280 2.38 -4.16 -11.98
N THR A 281 1.86 -5.36 -11.67
CA THR A 281 2.28 -6.61 -12.35
C THR A 281 2.22 -6.44 -13.86
N LEU A 282 1.08 -6.02 -14.39
CA LEU A 282 0.86 -5.87 -15.84
C LEU A 282 1.75 -4.77 -16.44
N VAL A 283 1.98 -3.67 -15.71
CA VAL A 283 2.90 -2.61 -16.16
C VAL A 283 4.35 -3.08 -16.23
N PHE A 284 4.83 -3.84 -15.24
CA PHE A 284 6.17 -4.42 -15.31
C PHE A 284 6.32 -5.43 -16.45
N LEU A 285 5.26 -6.16 -16.79
CA LEU A 285 5.26 -7.02 -17.98
C LEU A 285 5.31 -6.23 -19.29
N HIS A 286 4.67 -5.05 -19.36
CA HIS A 286 4.83 -4.13 -20.50
C HIS A 286 6.26 -3.59 -20.60
N LEU A 287 6.87 -3.20 -19.48
CA LEU A 287 8.27 -2.79 -19.45
C LEU A 287 9.21 -3.91 -19.91
N HIS A 288 8.98 -5.14 -19.43
CA HIS A 288 9.71 -6.32 -19.91
C HIS A 288 9.50 -6.56 -21.42
N ARG A 289 8.28 -6.40 -21.94
CA ARG A 289 7.96 -6.55 -23.37
C ARG A 289 8.60 -5.48 -24.25
N ARG A 290 8.80 -4.27 -23.73
CA ARG A 290 9.56 -3.23 -24.45
C ARG A 290 11.02 -3.65 -24.62
N ASP A 291 11.60 -4.24 -23.57
CA ASP A 291 13.02 -4.58 -23.52
C ASP A 291 13.32 -5.94 -24.19
N CYS A 292 12.33 -6.82 -24.32
CA CYS A 292 12.47 -8.20 -24.83
C CYS A 292 11.25 -8.65 -25.65
N VAL A 293 11.44 -9.55 -26.63
CA VAL A 293 10.33 -10.14 -27.38
C VAL A 293 9.65 -11.22 -26.54
N ASN A 294 8.54 -10.89 -25.88
CA ASN A 294 7.66 -11.87 -25.24
C ASN A 294 6.28 -11.93 -25.93
N SER A 295 5.60 -13.07 -25.80
CA SER A 295 4.35 -13.40 -26.52
C SER A 295 3.08 -13.24 -25.67
N LEU A 296 3.18 -12.66 -24.46
CA LEU A 296 2.02 -12.49 -23.61
C LEU A 296 1.05 -11.49 -24.23
N ASP A 297 -0.22 -11.89 -24.31
CA ASP A 297 -1.31 -11.03 -24.75
C ASP A 297 -1.68 -10.04 -23.63
N LEU A 298 -0.89 -9.00 -23.43
CA LEU A 298 -1.14 -8.03 -22.37
C LEU A 298 -2.32 -7.11 -22.70
N PRO A 299 -3.14 -6.69 -21.72
CA PRO A 299 -4.13 -5.64 -21.94
C PRO A 299 -3.46 -4.34 -22.40
N GLY A 300 -4.23 -3.49 -23.09
CA GLY A 300 -3.71 -2.24 -23.63
C GLY A 300 -3.22 -1.30 -22.53
N TRP A 301 -2.17 -0.53 -22.81
CA TRP A 301 -1.66 0.47 -21.87
C TRP A 301 -2.73 1.52 -21.48
N ALA A 302 -3.66 1.84 -22.38
CA ALA A 302 -4.78 2.73 -22.09
C ALA A 302 -5.68 2.19 -20.96
N ASP A 303 -5.98 0.89 -20.95
CA ASP A 303 -6.82 0.25 -19.94
C ASP A 303 -6.11 0.24 -18.58
N LEU A 304 -4.81 -0.09 -18.58
CA LEU A 304 -3.97 -0.06 -17.37
C LEU A 304 -3.92 1.34 -16.76
N ARG A 305 -3.73 2.38 -17.58
CA ARG A 305 -3.75 3.77 -17.11
C ARG A 305 -5.08 4.15 -16.50
N ALA A 306 -6.20 3.76 -17.14
CA ALA A 306 -7.53 4.06 -16.62
C ALA A 306 -7.73 3.42 -15.23
N ALA A 307 -7.42 2.14 -15.09
CA ALA A 307 -7.58 1.41 -13.84
C ALA A 307 -6.69 1.95 -12.70
N LEU A 308 -5.42 2.28 -12.97
CA LEU A 308 -4.52 2.88 -11.98
C LEU A 308 -4.90 4.33 -11.63
N LYS A 309 -5.50 5.06 -12.57
CA LYS A 309 -6.04 6.41 -12.34
C LYS A 309 -7.24 6.35 -11.39
N GLU A 310 -8.14 5.39 -11.57
CA GLU A 310 -9.32 5.21 -10.72
C GLU A 310 -8.92 4.98 -9.25
N THR A 311 -7.84 4.24 -9.01
CA THR A 311 -7.28 4.02 -7.67
C THR A 311 -6.19 5.03 -7.28
N ARG A 312 -6.03 6.10 -8.07
CA ARG A 312 -5.25 7.31 -7.74
C ARG A 312 -3.73 7.09 -7.59
N TYR A 313 -3.15 6.12 -8.31
CA TYR A 313 -1.70 5.90 -8.38
C TYR A 313 -0.98 6.93 -9.26
N PHE A 314 -1.16 8.22 -9.01
CA PHE A 314 -0.70 9.29 -9.92
C PHE A 314 0.82 9.41 -10.00
N LEU A 315 1.55 9.29 -8.89
CA LEU A 315 3.01 9.31 -8.92
C LEU A 315 3.57 8.11 -9.69
N GLU A 316 3.02 6.92 -9.43
CA GLU A 316 3.41 5.70 -10.14
C GLU A 316 3.06 5.78 -11.62
N LEU A 317 1.92 6.36 -11.99
CA LEU A 317 1.56 6.63 -13.39
C LEU A 317 2.55 7.59 -14.06
N ALA A 318 3.04 8.62 -13.36
CA ALA A 318 4.09 9.50 -13.88
C ALA A 318 5.39 8.73 -14.12
N ILE A 319 5.83 7.93 -13.14
CA ILE A 319 7.03 7.09 -13.24
C ILE A 319 6.89 6.10 -14.41
N PHE A 320 5.78 5.37 -14.48
CA PHE A 320 5.55 4.37 -15.52
C PHE A 320 5.38 4.97 -16.92
N SER A 321 4.68 6.09 -17.06
CA SER A 321 4.59 6.79 -18.34
C SER A 321 5.97 7.20 -18.83
N ARG A 322 6.83 7.69 -17.93
CA ARG A 322 8.20 8.01 -18.27
C ARG A 322 9.00 6.77 -18.69
N LEU A 323 8.87 5.67 -17.95
CA LEU A 323 9.59 4.43 -18.22
C LEU A 323 9.09 3.70 -19.47
N LEU A 324 7.85 3.91 -19.91
CA LEU A 324 7.30 3.32 -21.13
C LEU A 324 7.50 4.21 -22.37
N ASP A 325 8.30 5.28 -22.24
CA ASP A 325 8.60 6.22 -23.32
C ASP A 325 7.33 6.89 -23.91
N GLU A 326 6.32 7.11 -23.06
CA GLU A 326 5.14 7.89 -23.44
C GLU A 326 5.51 9.37 -23.71
N PRO A 327 4.69 10.10 -24.48
CA PRO A 327 4.88 11.52 -24.70
C PRO A 327 5.05 12.29 -23.37
N PRO A 328 6.02 13.22 -23.26
CA PRO A 328 6.30 13.94 -22.02
C PRO A 328 5.07 14.61 -21.38
N GLU A 329 4.10 15.03 -22.20
CA GLU A 329 2.85 15.64 -21.77
C GLU A 329 2.02 14.70 -20.87
N GLN A 330 2.13 13.38 -21.06
CA GLN A 330 1.45 12.40 -20.21
C GLN A 330 2.10 12.31 -18.83
N THR A 331 3.42 12.25 -18.76
CA THR A 331 4.15 12.28 -17.50
C THR A 331 3.85 13.58 -16.74
N GLU A 332 3.85 14.71 -17.44
CA GLU A 332 3.52 16.01 -16.85
C GLU A 332 2.08 16.06 -16.33
N HIS A 333 1.12 15.50 -17.08
CA HIS A 333 -0.26 15.41 -16.66
C HIS A 333 -0.42 14.67 -15.31
N TRP A 334 0.25 13.53 -15.15
CA TRP A 334 0.20 12.76 -13.90
C TRP A 334 0.91 13.46 -12.75
N LEU A 335 2.05 14.11 -13.00
CA LEU A 335 2.73 14.91 -11.98
C LEU A 335 1.86 16.06 -11.46
N ARG A 336 1.10 16.73 -12.35
CA ARG A 336 0.14 17.76 -11.92
C ARG A 336 -0.96 17.18 -11.04
N HIS A 337 -1.57 16.07 -11.44
CA HIS A 337 -2.59 15.39 -10.62
C HIS A 337 -2.06 14.96 -9.25
N PHE A 338 -0.85 14.41 -9.20
CA PHE A 338 -0.19 14.05 -7.95
C PHE A 338 0.09 15.28 -7.07
N ALA A 339 0.59 16.37 -7.67
CA ALA A 339 0.85 17.62 -6.97
C ALA A 339 -0.42 18.24 -6.38
N ASP A 340 -1.53 18.21 -7.14
CA ASP A 340 -2.85 18.69 -6.70
C ASP A 340 -3.39 17.85 -5.53
N GLU A 341 -3.26 16.52 -5.59
CA GLU A 341 -3.67 15.63 -4.50
C GLU A 341 -2.86 15.88 -3.22
N ARG A 342 -1.54 16.05 -3.38
CA ARG A 342 -0.63 16.36 -2.29
C ARG A 342 -0.97 17.72 -1.65
N ASP A 343 -1.19 18.75 -2.46
CA ASP A 343 -1.59 20.07 -1.97
C ASP A 343 -2.95 20.04 -1.28
N HIS A 344 -3.93 19.35 -1.86
CA HIS A 344 -5.25 19.20 -1.25
C HIS A 344 -5.15 18.53 0.13
N THR A 345 -4.28 17.53 0.29
CA THR A 345 -4.04 16.87 1.57
C THR A 345 -3.36 17.79 2.59
N LEU A 346 -2.40 18.61 2.14
CA LEU A 346 -1.64 19.53 3.00
C LEU A 346 -2.44 20.77 3.43
N HIS A 347 -3.48 21.14 2.67
CA HIS A 347 -4.27 22.36 2.93
C HIS A 347 -5.69 22.11 3.47
N GLY A 348 -6.13 20.85 3.59
CA GLY A 348 -7.54 20.51 3.92
C GLY A 348 -7.95 20.64 5.40
N GLU A 349 -7.05 20.44 6.36
CA GLU A 349 -7.33 20.47 7.81
C GLU A 349 -6.27 21.30 8.55
N SER A 350 -6.51 21.66 9.82
CA SER A 350 -5.49 22.35 10.62
C SER A 350 -4.35 21.38 10.99
N TRP A 351 -3.28 21.39 10.20
CA TRP A 351 -2.08 20.58 10.46
C TRP A 351 -1.48 20.95 11.83
N PRO A 352 -1.20 19.95 12.68
CA PRO A 352 -0.68 20.26 13.99
C PRO A 352 0.78 20.74 13.89
N LYS A 353 1.15 21.74 14.70
CA LYS A 353 2.49 22.36 14.68
C LYS A 353 3.64 21.37 14.79
N TRP A 354 3.45 20.27 15.53
CA TRP A 354 4.48 19.24 15.69
C TRP A 354 4.79 18.46 14.41
N LEU A 355 3.88 18.48 13.43
CA LEU A 355 4.03 17.81 12.14
C LEU A 355 4.46 18.77 11.04
N SER A 356 4.31 20.08 11.22
CA SER A 356 4.67 21.09 10.23
C SER A 356 6.03 21.71 10.57
N PRO A 357 7.15 21.23 9.99
CA PRO A 357 8.45 21.86 10.21
C PRO A 357 8.48 23.26 9.59
N ASP A 358 9.30 24.16 10.16
CA ASP A 358 9.36 25.57 9.74
C ASP A 358 9.80 25.74 8.27
N ASN A 359 10.50 24.75 7.71
CA ASN A 359 10.98 24.72 6.32
C ASN A 359 10.10 23.88 5.37
N LEU A 360 8.87 23.50 5.77
CA LEU A 360 8.00 22.61 5.00
C LEU A 360 7.82 23.08 3.55
N THR A 361 7.48 24.35 3.33
CA THR A 361 7.27 24.90 1.98
C THR A 361 8.51 24.76 1.10
N GLN A 362 9.70 25.02 1.65
CA GLN A 362 10.95 24.89 0.91
C GLN A 362 11.19 23.43 0.49
N TRP A 363 10.94 22.48 1.38
CA TRP A 363 11.08 21.06 1.09
C TRP A 363 10.10 20.56 0.03
N LEU A 364 8.83 20.97 0.12
CA LEU A 364 7.82 20.63 -0.89
C LEU A 364 8.24 21.12 -2.27
N THR A 365 8.74 22.35 -2.37
CA THR A 365 9.26 22.90 -3.61
C THR A 365 10.44 22.09 -4.13
N GLN A 366 11.44 21.80 -3.28
CA GLN A 366 12.60 21.00 -3.68
C GLN A 366 12.23 19.58 -4.13
N ARG A 367 11.21 18.98 -3.51
CA ARG A 367 10.70 17.66 -3.87
C ARG A 367 10.05 17.69 -5.26
N ARG A 368 9.15 18.64 -5.49
CA ARG A 368 8.50 18.88 -6.80
C ARG A 368 9.51 19.14 -7.90
N GLU A 369 10.50 19.99 -7.63
CA GLU A 369 11.57 20.27 -8.58
C GLU A 369 12.34 19.00 -8.92
N ARG A 370 12.66 18.15 -7.93
CA ARG A 370 13.33 16.87 -8.17
C ARG A 370 12.49 15.90 -9.00
N GLU A 371 11.20 15.75 -8.68
CA GLU A 371 10.24 14.94 -9.42
C GLU A 371 10.20 15.37 -10.90
N CYS A 372 9.95 16.65 -11.16
CA CYS A 372 9.90 17.21 -12.50
C CYS A 372 11.24 17.09 -13.24
N ASN A 373 12.36 17.44 -12.58
CA ASN A 373 13.68 17.41 -13.20
C ASN A 373 14.09 16.01 -13.65
N LEU A 374 13.71 14.97 -12.91
CA LEU A 374 14.04 13.59 -13.28
C LEU A 374 13.05 13.02 -14.31
N LEU A 375 11.75 13.24 -14.11
CA LEU A 375 10.72 12.58 -14.92
C LEU A 375 10.40 13.33 -16.23
N LEU A 376 10.66 14.64 -16.30
CA LEU A 376 10.44 15.46 -17.51
C LEU A 376 11.75 15.86 -18.22
N ALA A 377 12.89 15.31 -17.80
CA ALA A 377 14.16 15.52 -18.50
C ALA A 377 14.06 15.15 -19.99
N ALA A 378 14.87 15.77 -20.84
CA ALA A 378 14.90 15.44 -22.26
C ALA A 378 15.33 13.97 -22.51
N GLN A 379 16.25 13.45 -21.69
CA GLN A 379 16.72 12.06 -21.74
C GLN A 379 16.10 11.25 -20.60
N PRO A 380 15.78 9.95 -20.80
CA PRO A 380 15.29 9.08 -19.74
C PRO A 380 16.27 9.07 -18.55
N PRO A 381 15.79 9.24 -17.30
CA PRO A 381 16.68 9.23 -16.14
C PRO A 381 17.33 7.86 -15.99
N ALA A 382 18.58 7.84 -15.54
CA ALA A 382 19.20 6.59 -15.13
C ALA A 382 18.41 6.02 -13.94
N TRP A 383 18.21 4.71 -13.93
CA TRP A 383 17.42 4.05 -12.88
C TRP A 383 18.00 4.31 -11.47
N ASP A 384 19.32 4.33 -11.34
CA ASP A 384 20.00 4.62 -10.08
C ASP A 384 19.70 6.04 -9.57
N ASP A 385 19.42 7.00 -10.45
CA ASP A 385 19.05 8.36 -10.06
C ASP A 385 17.61 8.40 -9.54
N LEU A 386 16.70 7.61 -10.11
CA LEU A 386 15.35 7.41 -9.55
C LEU A 386 15.40 6.76 -8.17
N VAL A 387 16.25 5.73 -7.99
CA VAL A 387 16.46 5.07 -6.70
C VAL A 387 16.98 6.06 -5.66
N LYS A 388 18.04 6.82 -5.97
CA LYS A 388 18.60 7.84 -5.06
C LYS A 388 17.60 8.95 -4.72
N ALA A 389 16.73 9.29 -5.66
CA ALA A 389 15.68 10.27 -5.45
C ALA A 389 14.49 9.74 -4.64
N GLY A 390 14.37 8.41 -4.46
CA GLY A 390 13.22 7.77 -3.82
C GLY A 390 11.97 7.69 -4.72
N LEU A 391 12.15 7.91 -6.03
CA LEU A 391 11.09 7.88 -7.04
C LEU A 391 10.93 6.48 -7.62
N LEU A 392 10.49 5.56 -6.75
CA LEU A 392 10.22 4.17 -7.10
C LEU A 392 8.71 3.92 -7.14
N PRO A 393 8.20 3.09 -8.06
CA PRO A 393 6.81 2.70 -8.00
C PRO A 393 6.64 1.71 -6.84
N TRP A 394 5.96 2.08 -5.75
CA TRP A 394 5.94 1.26 -4.53
C TRP A 394 4.55 0.71 -4.16
#